data_AF-A0A530ZNY9-F1
#
_entry.id   AF-A0A530ZNY9-F1
#
_cell.length_a   1.000
_cell.length_b   1.000
_cell.length_c   1.000
_cell.angle_alpha   90.00
_cell.angle_beta   90.00
_cell.angle_gamma   90.00
#
_symmetry.space_group_name_H-M   'P 1'
#
loop_
_entity.id
_entity.type
_entity.pdbx_description
1 polymer ?
#
loop_
_entity_poly.entity_id
_entity_poly.type
_entity_poly.pdbx_seq_one_letter_code
_entity_poly.pdbx_strand_id
1 'polypeptide(L)'
;LDQSLKRMGLDYVDIFYSHRFDPDTPLEETMGALDHAVRSGKALYAGISSYNSQRTREAADILKQLGTPCVIHQPSYSMLNRWVEEDGLL
;
A
#
# COMPACT_ATOMS: atom_id res chain seq x y z
N LEU A 1 -4.98 -8.32 -8.17
CA LEU A 1 -6.08 -7.35 -8.40
C LEU A 1 -7.17 -7.91 -9.29
N ASP A 2 -6.88 -8.31 -10.53
CA ASP A 2 -7.86 -8.77 -11.53
C ASP A 2 -8.86 -9.83 -11.02
N GLN A 3 -8.38 -10.84 -10.30
CA GLN A 3 -9.27 -11.86 -9.74
C GLN A 3 -10.23 -11.29 -8.68
N SER A 4 -9.80 -10.30 -7.89
CA SER A 4 -10.65 -9.65 -6.90
C SER A 4 -11.73 -8.81 -7.56
N LEU A 5 -11.37 -8.03 -8.59
CA LEU A 5 -12.32 -7.27 -9.41
C LEU A 5 -13.39 -8.19 -10.03
N LYS A 6 -12.95 -9.30 -10.63
CA LYS A 6 -13.87 -10.32 -11.17
C LYS A 6 -14.82 -10.90 -10.13
N ARG A 7 -14.32 -11.22 -8.92
CA ARG A 7 -15.16 -11.77 -7.84
C ARG A 7 -16.18 -10.77 -7.30
N MET A 8 -15.83 -9.49 -7.25
CA MET A 8 -16.71 -8.43 -6.76
C MET A 8 -17.67 -7.90 -7.84
N GLY A 9 -17.40 -8.17 -9.13
CA GLY A 9 -18.16 -7.59 -10.23
C GLY A 9 -17.90 -6.09 -10.38
N LEU A 10 -16.66 -5.64 -10.11
CA LEU A 10 -16.24 -4.25 -10.18
C LEU A 10 -15.20 -4.05 -11.28
N ASP A 11 -15.24 -2.88 -11.92
CA ASP A 11 -14.22 -2.46 -12.90
C ASP A 11 -12.94 -1.97 -12.20
N TYR A 12 -13.09 -1.34 -11.02
CA TYR A 12 -12.00 -0.83 -10.20
C TYR A 12 -12.36 -0.86 -8.71
N VAL A 13 -11.36 -0.64 -7.85
CA VAL A 13 -11.54 -0.33 -6.42
C VAL A 13 -11.06 1.08 -6.11
N ASP A 14 -11.63 1.73 -5.09
CA ASP A 14 -11.12 3.04 -4.70
C ASP A 14 -9.68 2.96 -4.18
N ILE A 15 -9.37 1.95 -3.36
CA ILE A 15 -8.02 1.77 -2.80
C ILE A 15 -7.57 0.32 -2.99
N PHE A 16 -6.39 0.13 -3.59
CA PHE A 16 -5.72 -1.17 -3.61
C PHE A 16 -4.49 -1.17 -2.70
N TYR A 17 -4.38 -2.19 -1.85
CA TYR A 17 -3.34 -2.27 -0.82
C TYR A 17 -2.24 -3.25 -1.18
N SER A 18 -1.00 -2.87 -0.89
CA SER A 18 0.01 -3.86 -0.51
C SER A 18 -0.27 -4.29 0.93
N HIS A 19 -0.68 -5.55 1.11
CA HIS A 19 -1.31 -6.01 2.35
C HIS A 19 -0.31 -6.25 3.50
N ARG A 20 0.96 -6.51 3.17
CA ARG A 20 2.07 -6.69 4.12
C ARG A 20 3.39 -6.44 3.40
N PHE A 21 4.44 -6.15 4.15
CA PHE A 21 5.79 -6.11 3.59
C PHE A 21 6.25 -7.53 3.25
N ASP A 22 6.89 -7.66 2.08
CA ASP A 22 7.55 -8.87 1.62
C ASP A 22 9.06 -8.62 1.58
N PRO A 23 9.87 -9.26 2.44
CA PRO A 23 11.31 -9.02 2.49
C PRO A 23 12.08 -9.58 1.28
N ASP A 24 11.48 -10.51 0.53
CA ASP A 24 12.12 -11.18 -0.60
C ASP A 24 11.85 -10.47 -1.94
N THR A 25 10.89 -9.52 -1.95
CA THR A 25 10.54 -8.72 -3.13
C THR A 25 11.08 -7.29 -2.97
N PRO A 26 11.85 -6.76 -3.93
CA PRO A 26 12.27 -5.36 -3.91
C PRO A 26 11.08 -4.41 -3.74
N LEU A 27 11.25 -3.38 -2.93
CA LEU A 27 10.16 -2.47 -2.62
C LEU A 27 9.67 -1.74 -3.87
N GLU A 28 10.61 -1.38 -4.76
CA GLU A 28 10.36 -0.75 -6.06
C GLU A 28 9.45 -1.60 -6.95
N GLU A 29 9.59 -2.93 -6.91
CA GLU A 29 8.74 -3.84 -7.67
C GLU A 29 7.30 -3.78 -7.16
N THR A 30 7.12 -3.84 -5.84
CA THR A 30 5.79 -3.78 -5.23
C THR A 30 5.12 -2.42 -5.45
N MET A 31 5.87 -1.33 -5.29
CA MET A 31 5.36 0.03 -5.52
C MET A 31 5.07 0.28 -7.00
N GLY A 32 5.89 -0.26 -7.91
CA GLY A 32 5.64 -0.23 -9.35
C GLY A 32 4.36 -0.99 -9.73
N ALA A 33 4.06 -2.11 -9.07
CA ALA A 33 2.80 -2.83 -9.27
C ALA A 33 1.58 -2.02 -8.77
N LEU A 34 1.71 -1.30 -7.66
CA LEU A 34 0.65 -0.39 -7.17
C LEU A 34 0.45 0.80 -8.12
N ASP A 35 1.52 1.42 -8.61
CA ASP A 35 1.45 2.48 -9.64
C ASP A 35 0.77 1.96 -10.91
N HIS A 36 1.13 0.77 -11.39
CA HIS A 36 0.48 0.15 -12.55
C HIS A 36 -1.02 -0.08 -12.31
N ALA A 37 -1.43 -0.52 -11.12
CA ALA A 37 -2.84 -0.71 -10.78
C ALA A 37 -3.63 0.61 -10.88
N VAL A 38 -3.04 1.72 -10.43
CA VAL A 38 -3.66 3.05 -10.52
C VAL A 38 -3.67 3.57 -11.96
N ARG A 39 -2.52 3.54 -12.65
CA ARG A 39 -2.40 4.03 -14.03
C ARG A 39 -3.25 3.24 -15.04
N SER A 40 -3.49 1.96 -14.79
CA SER A 40 -4.38 1.12 -15.60
C SER A 40 -5.87 1.34 -15.31
N GLY A 41 -6.22 2.19 -14.35
CA GLY A 41 -7.60 2.48 -13.96
C GLY A 41 -8.26 1.38 -13.13
N LYS A 42 -7.51 0.37 -12.67
CA LYS A 42 -8.03 -0.74 -11.86
C LYS A 42 -8.10 -0.41 -10.36
N ALA A 43 -7.45 0.68 -9.94
CA ALA A 43 -7.59 1.30 -8.63
C ALA A 43 -7.58 2.82 -8.76
N LEU A 44 -8.31 3.57 -7.90
CA LEU A 44 -8.18 5.03 -7.87
C LEU A 44 -6.94 5.47 -7.07
N TYR A 45 -6.62 4.75 -6.00
CA TYR A 45 -5.52 5.07 -5.10
C TYR A 45 -4.76 3.82 -4.64
N ALA A 46 -3.52 4.04 -4.18
CA ALA A 46 -2.66 3.03 -3.59
C ALA A 46 -2.51 3.22 -2.08
N GLY A 47 -2.55 2.13 -1.32
CA GLY A 47 -2.30 2.09 0.11
C GLY A 47 -1.34 0.97 0.51
N ILE A 48 -0.83 1.04 1.74
CA ILE A 48 0.01 -0.01 2.33
C ILE A 48 -0.55 -0.43 3.69
N SER A 49 -0.21 -1.64 4.13
CA SER A 49 -0.65 -2.17 5.42
C SER A 49 0.50 -2.90 6.10
N SER A 50 0.67 -2.66 7.40
CA SER A 50 1.65 -3.38 8.24
C SER A 50 3.10 -3.28 7.77
N TYR A 51 3.50 -2.10 7.27
CA TYR A 51 4.90 -1.70 7.04
C TYR A 51 5.36 -0.91 8.26
N ASN A 52 6.60 -1.10 8.71
CA ASN A 52 7.20 -0.24 9.74
C ASN A 52 7.52 1.16 9.18
N SER A 53 7.84 2.11 10.05
CA SER A 53 7.98 3.53 9.71
C SER A 53 9.08 3.77 8.68
N GLN A 54 10.17 3.02 8.75
CA GLN A 54 11.23 3.07 7.75
C GLN A 54 10.71 2.64 6.37
N ARG A 55 10.11 1.45 6.26
CA ARG A 55 9.62 0.93 4.98
C ARG A 55 8.43 1.73 4.45
N THR A 56 7.61 2.29 5.33
CA THR A 56 6.55 3.23 4.95
C THR A 56 7.09 4.48 4.28
N ARG A 57 8.15 5.09 4.84
CA ARG A 57 8.78 6.28 4.24
C ARG A 57 9.36 5.97 2.85
N GLU A 58 10.11 4.87 2.75
CA GLU A 58 10.68 4.42 1.47
C GLU A 58 9.58 4.13 0.43
N ALA A 59 8.52 3.42 0.82
CA ALA A 59 7.39 3.11 -0.05
C ALA A 59 6.68 4.37 -0.54
N ALA A 60 6.41 5.31 0.37
CA ALA A 60 5.77 6.58 0.05
C ALA A 60 6.62 7.44 -0.89
N ASP A 61 7.94 7.47 -0.69
CA ASP A 61 8.87 8.20 -1.56
C ASP A 61 8.92 7.62 -2.97
N ILE A 62 9.01 6.29 -3.12
CA ILE A 62 8.98 5.61 -4.42
C ILE A 62 7.66 5.90 -5.14
N LEU A 63 6.53 5.69 -4.46
CA LEU A 63 5.19 5.94 -5.02
C LEU A 63 5.01 7.41 -5.45
N LYS A 64 5.51 8.35 -4.66
CA LYS A 64 5.52 9.78 -5.01
C LYS A 64 6.37 10.06 -6.24
N GLN A 65 7.55 9.46 -6.37
CA GLN A 65 8.41 9.60 -7.55
C GLN A 65 7.76 9.04 -8.82
N LEU A 66 6.98 7.96 -8.69
CA LEU A 66 6.20 7.38 -9.79
C LEU A 66 4.96 8.22 -10.15
N GLY A 67 4.54 9.18 -9.33
CA GLY A 67 3.35 10.01 -9.57
C GLY A 67 2.05 9.39 -9.07
N THR A 68 2.12 8.34 -8.25
CA THR A 68 0.98 7.68 -7.60
C THR A 68 1.16 7.74 -6.08
N PRO A 69 0.87 8.87 -5.39
CA PRO A 69 1.14 9.00 -3.96
C PRO A 69 0.46 7.93 -3.11
N CYS A 70 1.15 7.44 -2.07
CA CYS A 70 0.55 6.57 -1.05
C CYS A 70 -0.45 7.37 -0.21
N VAL A 71 -1.74 7.02 -0.25
CA VAL A 71 -2.78 7.85 0.40
C VAL A 71 -3.14 7.40 1.82
N ILE A 72 -2.84 6.16 2.19
CA ILE A 72 -3.24 5.59 3.47
C ILE A 72 -2.33 4.44 3.91
N HIS A 73 -2.16 4.32 5.23
CA HIS A 73 -1.54 3.17 5.89
C HIS A 73 -2.55 2.50 6.82
N GLN A 74 -2.64 1.18 6.79
CA GLN A 74 -3.50 0.38 7.65
C GLN A 74 -2.68 -0.48 8.63
N PRO A 75 -2.23 0.07 9.77
CA PRO A 75 -1.55 -0.73 10.79
C PRO A 75 -2.55 -1.43 11.73
N SER A 76 -2.10 -2.51 12.39
CA SER A 76 -2.81 -3.00 13.58
C SER A 76 -2.57 -2.01 14.72
N TYR A 77 -3.62 -1.31 15.16
CA TYR A 77 -3.53 -0.33 16.24
C TYR A 77 -4.78 -0.38 17.13
N SER A 78 -4.56 -0.50 18.44
CA SER A 78 -5.62 -0.54 19.45
C SER A 78 -5.04 -0.21 20.83
N MET A 79 -5.88 -0.10 21.86
CA MET A 79 -5.42 0.08 23.25
C MET A 79 -4.44 -1.02 23.70
N LEU A 80 -4.55 -2.23 23.15
CA LEU A 80 -3.72 -3.38 23.50
C LEU A 80 -2.56 -3.60 22.53
N ASN A 81 -2.51 -2.87 21.41
CA ASN A 81 -1.45 -2.98 20.42
C ASN A 81 -1.04 -1.58 19.95
N ARG A 82 0.03 -1.04 20.53
CA ARG A 82 0.51 0.34 20.31
C ARG A 82 1.86 0.41 19.60
N TRP A 83 2.27 -0.66 18.90
CA TRP A 83 3.59 -0.74 18.24
C TRP A 83 3.89 0.44 17.30
N VAL A 84 2.86 0.99 16.65
CA VAL A 84 2.98 2.15 15.75
C VAL A 84 3.51 3.41 16.43
N GLU A 85 3.28 3.56 17.74
CA GLU A 85 3.81 4.68 18.52
C GLU A 85 5.29 4.47 18.83
N GLU A 86 5.68 3.24 19.20
CA GLU A 86 7.06 2.89 19.51
C GLU A 86 7.95 2.93 18.26
N ASP A 87 7.43 2.49 17.13
CA ASP A 87 8.09 2.50 15.82
C ASP A 87 8.17 3.89 15.18
N GLY A 88 7.41 4.87 15.69
CA GLY A 88 7.35 6.23 15.16
C GLY A 88 6.66 6.31 13.80
N LEU A 89 5.62 5.49 13.60
CA LEU A 89 4.80 5.52 12.38
C LEU A 89 3.76 6.64 12.41
N LEU A 90 3.30 7.04 13.61
CA LEU A 90 2.33 8.12 13.82
C LEU A 90 2.97 9.52 13.80
#